data_AF-A0A2H0RUI5-F1
#
_entry.id   AF-A0A2H0RUI5-F1
#
_cell.length_a   1.000
_cell.length_b   1.000
_cell.length_c   1.000
_cell.angle_alpha   90.00
_cell.angle_beta   90.00
_cell.angle_gamma   90.00
#
_symmetry.space_group_name_H-M   'P 1'
#
loop_
_entity.id
_entity.type
_entity.pdbx_description
1 polymer ?
#
loop_
_entity_poly.entity_id
_entity_poly.type
_entity_poly.pdbx_seq_one_letter_code
_entity_poly.pdbx_strand_id
1 'polypeptide(L)'
;MNPPEAVQAVQSAVSALDKNLLVALTMCFGALIPAFSIGWIGSKAMDAIGRNPEAANRIQTPMVLSIAFTEAIAIYSLVVALIIKFV
;
A
#
# COMPACT_ATOMS: atom_id res chain seq x y z
N MET A 1 28.72 21.14 28.45
CA MET A 1 27.39 21.05 27.82
C MET A 1 26.38 21.22 28.93
N ASN A 2 25.55 22.25 28.85
CA ASN A 2 24.55 22.48 29.88
C ASN A 2 23.50 21.36 29.81
N PRO A 3 22.92 20.91 30.95
CA PRO A 3 21.91 19.84 30.98
C PRO A 3 20.79 19.98 29.92
N PRO A 4 20.29 21.20 29.61
CA PRO A 4 19.30 21.42 28.54
C PRO A 4 19.78 21.08 27.12
N GLU A 5 21.06 21.31 26.82
CA GLU A 5 21.63 21.05 25.48
C GLU A 5 21.74 19.54 25.21
N ALA A 6 22.08 18.75 26.24
CA ALA A 6 22.14 17.29 26.14
C ALA A 6 20.75 16.68 25.92
N VAL A 7 19.72 17.22 26.58
CA VAL A 7 18.32 16.82 26.37
C VAL A 7 17.84 17.20 24.96
N GLN A 8 18.24 18.37 24.46
CA GLN A 8 17.86 18.84 23.13
C GLN A 8 18.55 18.06 22.01
N ALA A 9 19.80 17.63 22.19
CA ALA A 9 20.52 16.75 21.27
C ALA A 9 19.91 15.34 21.19
N VAL A 10 19.44 14.81 22.32
CA VAL A 10 18.71 13.53 22.35
C VAL A 10 17.31 13.68 21.72
N GLN A 11 16.61 14.77 22.01
CA GLN A 11 15.29 15.06 21.42
C GLN A 11 15.35 15.21 19.89
N SER A 12 16.41 15.83 19.36
CA SER A 12 16.62 16.00 17.92
C SER A 12 17.05 14.71 17.21
N ALA A 13 17.71 13.79 17.93
CA ALA A 13 17.98 12.44 17.45
C ALA A 13 16.73 11.55 17.47
N VAL A 14 15.84 11.72 18.45
CA VAL A 14 14.56 10.99 18.55
C VAL A 14 13.49 11.54 17.60
N SER A 15 13.54 12.83 17.26
CA SER A 15 12.64 13.45 16.27
C SER A 15 12.94 13.03 14.82
N ALA A 16 13.99 12.25 14.57
CA ALA A 16 14.38 11.81 13.23
C ALA A 16 13.38 10.83 12.58
N LEU A 17 12.45 10.28 13.36
CA LEU A 17 11.35 9.49 12.82
C LEU A 17 10.14 10.39 12.61
N ASP A 18 10.25 11.29 11.63
CA ASP A 18 9.18 12.17 11.23
C ASP A 18 7.92 11.34 10.94
N LYS A 19 6.77 11.72 11.52
CA LYS A 19 5.49 11.06 11.27
C LYS A 19 5.22 10.90 9.76
N ASN A 20 5.67 11.87 8.96
CA ASN A 20 5.54 11.83 7.50
C ASN A 20 6.36 10.69 6.87
N LEU A 21 7.55 10.40 7.38
CA LEU A 21 8.37 9.29 6.93
C LEU A 21 7.70 7.95 7.25
N LEU A 22 7.15 7.80 8.46
CA LEU A 22 6.38 6.61 8.83
C LEU A 22 5.17 6.39 7.92
N VAL A 23 4.38 7.44 7.68
CA VAL A 23 3.24 7.40 6.75
C VAL A 23 3.68 6.98 5.35
N ALA A 24 4.77 7.55 4.83
CA ALA A 24 5.30 7.23 3.51
C ALA A 24 5.76 5.76 3.41
N LEU A 25 6.47 5.26 4.43
CA LEU A 25 6.93 3.87 4.47
C LEU A 25 5.75 2.90 4.58
N THR A 26 4.78 3.16 5.46
CA THR A 26 3.56 2.36 5.57
C THR A 26 2.85 2.25 4.23
N MET A 27 2.62 3.38 3.55
CA MET A 27 1.98 3.39 2.23
C MET A 27 2.81 2.67 1.17
N CYS A 28 4.13 2.87 1.14
CA CYS A 28 5.01 2.22 0.18
C CYS A 28 4.91 0.71 0.29
N PHE A 29 5.14 0.14 1.47
CA PHE A 29 5.08 -1.31 1.67
C PHE A 29 3.67 -1.87 1.51
N GLY A 30 2.65 -1.15 1.97
CA GLY A 30 1.27 -1.61 1.88
C GLY A 30 0.68 -1.58 0.46
N ALA A 31 1.19 -0.72 -0.43
CA ALA A 31 0.71 -0.63 -1.81
C ALA A 31 1.52 -1.48 -2.81
N LEU A 32 2.79 -1.79 -2.51
CA LEU A 32 3.69 -2.51 -3.44
C LEU A 32 3.14 -3.89 -3.87
N ILE A 33 2.71 -4.70 -2.89
CA ILE A 33 2.22 -6.06 -3.16
C ILE A 33 0.85 -6.03 -3.88
N PRO A 34 -0.14 -5.23 -3.42
CA PRO A 34 -1.39 -5.06 -4.16
C PRO A 34 -1.20 -4.58 -5.59
N ALA A 35 -0.36 -3.56 -5.82
CA ALA A 35 -0.11 -3.04 -7.15
C ALA A 35 0.44 -4.12 -8.10
N PHE A 36 1.42 -4.90 -7.64
CA PHE A 36 1.96 -6.01 -8.42
C PHE A 36 0.89 -7.09 -8.70
N SER A 37 0.13 -7.46 -7.66
CA SER A 37 -0.89 -8.51 -7.75
C SER A 37 -2.01 -8.14 -8.71
N ILE A 38 -2.47 -6.88 -8.69
CA ILE A 38 -3.48 -6.35 -9.62
C ILE A 38 -2.96 -6.41 -11.06
N GLY A 39 -1.73 -5.97 -11.29
CA GLY A 39 -1.10 -6.06 -12.61
C GLY A 39 -1.01 -7.49 -13.13
N TRP A 40 -0.64 -8.43 -12.25
CA TRP A 40 -0.58 -9.86 -12.60
C TRP A 40 -1.96 -10.44 -12.91
N ILE A 41 -2.97 -10.17 -12.07
CA ILE A 41 -4.35 -10.62 -12.27
C ILE A 41 -4.89 -10.11 -13.60
N GLY A 42 -4.72 -8.81 -13.87
CA GLY A 42 -5.14 -8.19 -15.13
C GLY A 42 -4.45 -8.81 -16.34
N SER A 43 -3.13 -8.99 -16.30
CA SER A 43 -2.37 -9.62 -17.38
C SER A 43 -2.87 -11.05 -17.66
N LYS A 44 -3.08 -11.88 -16.64
CA LYS A 44 -3.58 -13.25 -16.83
C LYS A 44 -5.01 -13.29 -17.34
N ALA A 45 -5.86 -12.36 -16.91
CA ALA A 45 -7.20 -12.23 -17.45
C ALA A 45 -7.16 -11.85 -18.94
N MET A 46 -6.32 -10.89 -19.34
CA MET A 46 -6.17 -10.50 -20.74
C MET A 46 -5.60 -11.62 -21.61
N ASP A 47 -4.61 -12.38 -21.13
CA ASP A 47 -4.09 -13.57 -21.82
C ASP A 47 -5.19 -14.61 -22.06
N ALA A 48 -6.03 -14.86 -21.06
CA ALA A 48 -7.13 -15.83 -21.15
C ALA A 48 -8.24 -15.36 -22.11
N ILE A 49 -8.59 -14.07 -22.06
CA ILE A 49 -9.58 -13.45 -22.97
C ILE A 49 -9.06 -13.42 -24.41
N GLY A 50 -7.79 -13.07 -24.61
CA GLY A 50 -7.18 -13.03 -25.94
C GLY A 50 -7.14 -14.41 -26.62
N ARG A 51 -6.98 -15.49 -25.83
CA ARG A 51 -7.06 -16.87 -26.33
C ARG A 51 -8.48 -17.33 -26.60
N ASN A 52 -9.45 -16.91 -25.77
CA ASN A 52 -10.86 -17.30 -25.89
C ASN A 52 -11.78 -16.09 -25.68
N PRO A 53 -12.06 -15.30 -26.72
CA PRO A 53 -12.85 -14.07 -26.60
C PRO A 53 -14.25 -14.29 -26.05
N GLU A 54 -14.88 -15.43 -26.36
CA GLU A 54 -16.21 -15.80 -25.87
C GLU A 54 -16.27 -15.99 -24.34
N ALA A 55 -15.13 -16.23 -23.69
CA ALA A 55 -15.04 -16.38 -22.24
C ALA A 55 -14.95 -15.04 -21.48
N ALA A 56 -14.89 -13.90 -22.17
CA ALA A 56 -14.65 -12.58 -21.56
C ALA A 56 -15.60 -12.27 -20.40
N ASN A 57 -16.90 -12.46 -20.60
CA ASN A 57 -17.91 -12.20 -19.57
C ASN A 57 -17.75 -13.10 -18.33
N ARG A 58 -17.26 -14.33 -18.52
CA ARG A 58 -17.01 -15.29 -17.43
C ARG A 58 -15.73 -14.99 -16.66
N ILE A 59 -14.77 -14.31 -17.29
CA ILE A 59 -13.47 -13.93 -16.68
C ILE A 59 -13.58 -12.57 -15.97
N GLN A 60 -14.36 -11.63 -16.50
CA GLN A 60 -14.40 -10.26 -16.00
C GLN A 60 -14.84 -10.19 -14.53
N THR A 61 -15.92 -10.88 -14.17
CA THR A 61 -16.46 -10.87 -12.79
C THR A 61 -15.44 -11.40 -11.77
N PRO A 62 -14.86 -12.60 -11.92
CA PRO A 62 -13.86 -13.10 -10.97
C PRO A 62 -12.57 -12.27 -10.99
N MET A 63 -12.17 -11.70 -12.14
CA MET A 63 -11.03 -10.77 -12.22
C MET A 63 -11.26 -9.53 -11.35
N VAL A 64 -12.39 -8.83 -11.54
CA VAL A 64 -12.72 -7.62 -10.78
C VAL A 64 -12.86 -7.92 -9.29
N LEU A 65 -13.47 -9.05 -8.93
CA LEU A 65 -13.58 -9.47 -7.53
C LEU A 65 -12.20 -9.71 -6.90
N SER A 66 -11.29 -10.36 -7.63
CA SER A 66 -9.92 -10.61 -7.17
C SER A 66 -9.14 -9.30 -6.99
N ILE A 67 -9.31 -8.34 -7.92
CA ILE A 67 -8.73 -7.00 -7.82
C ILE A 67 -9.30 -6.26 -6.61
N ALA A 68 -10.61 -6.31 -6.39
CA ALA A 68 -11.25 -5.64 -5.26
C ALA A 68 -10.77 -6.18 -3.90
N PHE A 69 -10.61 -7.50 -3.76
CA PHE A 69 -10.03 -8.08 -2.54
C PHE A 69 -8.56 -7.71 -2.35
N THR A 70 -7.81 -7.61 -3.45
CA THR A 70 -6.41 -7.18 -3.42
C THR A 70 -6.30 -5.72 -2.96
N GLU A 71 -7.19 -4.85 -3.45
CA GLU A 71 -7.28 -3.45 -3.02
C GLU A 71 -7.71 -3.30 -1.56
N ALA A 72 -8.56 -4.19 -1.03
CA ALA A 72 -8.95 -4.12 0.38
C ALA A 72 -7.74 -4.16 1.34
N ILE A 73 -6.69 -4.89 0.96
CA ILE A 73 -5.43 -4.95 1.72
C ILE A 73 -4.68 -3.63 1.65
N ALA A 74 -4.62 -2.99 0.47
CA ALA A 74 -4.02 -1.66 0.31
C ALA A 74 -4.79 -0.60 1.12
N ILE A 75 -6.12 -0.69 1.17
CA ILE A 75 -6.97 0.19 1.97
C ILE A 75 -6.68 0.04 3.46
N TYR A 76 -6.41 -1.16 3.97
CA TYR A 76 -5.98 -1.31 5.37
C TYR A 76 -4.67 -0.58 5.65
N SER A 77 -3.71 -0.61 4.73
CA SER A 77 -2.50 0.20 4.85
C SER A 77 -2.79 1.70 4.82
N LEU A 78 -3.71 2.15 3.95
CA LEU A 78 -4.13 3.54 3.90
C LEU A 78 -4.77 3.99 5.21
N VAL A 79 -5.65 3.17 5.80
CA VAL A 79 -6.27 3.45 7.09
C VAL A 79 -5.21 3.59 8.19
N VAL A 80 -4.25 2.68 8.26
CA VAL A 80 -3.15 2.75 9.24
C VAL A 80 -2.29 4.01 9.02
N ALA A 81 -1.98 4.35 7.77
CA ALA A 81 -1.22 5.55 7.44
C ALA A 81 -1.97 6.83 7.85
N LEU A 82 -3.29 6.89 7.65
CA LEU A 82 -4.11 8.01 8.10
C LEU A 82 -4.15 8.11 9.64
N ILE A 83 -4.22 6.98 10.34
CA ILE A 83 -4.13 6.95 11.80
C ILE A 83 -2.79 7.52 12.27
N ILE A 84 -1.66 7.07 11.70
CA ILE A 84 -0.32 7.60 12.05
C ILE A 84 -0.23 9.12 11.81
N LYS A 85 -0.89 9.61 10.75
CA LYS A 85 -0.83 11.02 10.37
C LYS A 85 -1.66 11.92 11.28
N PHE A 86 -2.86 11.50 11.66
CA PHE A 86 -3.89 12.36 12.25
C PHE A 86 -4.26 12.03 13.69
N VAL A 87 -3.88 10.86 14.19
CA VAL A 87 -4.09 10.43 15.58
C VAL A 87 -2.75 10.48 16.33
#